data_AF-A0A1J5Q215-F1
#
_entry.id   AF-A0A1J5Q215-F1
#
_cell.length_a   1.000
_cell.length_b   1.000
_cell.length_c   1.000
_cell.angle_alpha   90.00
_cell.angle_beta   90.00
_cell.angle_gamma   90.00
#
_symmetry.space_group_name_H-M   'P 1'
#
loop_
_entity.id
_entity.type
_entity.pdbx_description
1 polymer ?
#
loop_
_entity_poly.entity_id
_entity_poly.type
_entity_poly.pdbx_seq_one_letter_code
_entity_poly.pdbx_strand_id
1 'polypeptide(L)' 'MQGIDRKVVFQGVHQLMGSDLAAPWVPQEQRQSKMVFIGIDLPRDILVQGLQQCLTT' A
#
# COMPACT_ATOMS: atom_id res chain seq x y z
N MET A 1 -8.37 10.51 2.81
CA MET A 1 -8.76 9.68 3.97
C MET A 1 -7.79 9.96 5.10
N GLN A 2 -8.18 10.75 6.09
CA GLN A 2 -7.38 10.98 7.30
C GLN A 2 -7.98 10.14 8.44
N GLY A 3 -7.15 9.39 9.17
CA GLY A 3 -7.56 8.74 10.41
C GLY A 3 -8.30 7.40 10.29
N ILE A 4 -7.93 6.50 9.37
CA ILE A 4 -8.47 5.13 9.39
C ILE A 4 -7.70 4.28 10.41
N ASP A 5 -8.42 3.75 11.41
CA ASP A 5 -7.85 2.91 12.47
C ASP A 5 -7.74 1.42 12.10
N ARG A 6 -8.01 1.10 10.84
CA ARG A 6 -7.81 -0.22 10.24
C ARG A 6 -6.70 -0.21 9.20
N LYS A 7 -6.04 -1.36 9.05
CA LYS A 7 -5.11 -1.58 7.94
C LYS A 7 -5.91 -1.63 6.64
N VAL A 8 -5.40 -1.00 5.60
CA VAL A 8 -5.94 -1.12 4.25
C VAL A 8 -5.04 -2.07 3.48
N VAL A 9 -5.61 -3.07 2.84
CA VAL A 9 -4.88 -4.05 2.04
C VAL A 9 -5.30 -3.92 0.59
N PHE A 10 -4.32 -3.66 -0.28
CA PHE A 10 -4.50 -3.70 -1.73
C PHE A 10 -3.89 -5.00 -2.24
N GLN A 11 -4.63 -5.72 -3.06
CA GLN A 11 -4.15 -6.94 -3.70
C GLN A 11 -4.60 -6.97 -5.16
N GLY A 12 -3.70 -7.44 -6.02
CA GLY A 12 -3.98 -7.58 -7.43
C GLY A 12 -3.23 -8.76 -8.04
N VAL A 13 -3.87 -9.41 -9.01
CA VAL A 13 -3.33 -10.54 -9.75
C VAL A 13 -3.62 -10.29 -11.22
N HIS A 14 -2.56 -10.11 -12.01
CA HIS A 14 -2.64 -9.64 -13.40
C HIS A 14 -3.44 -8.33 -13.52
N GLN A 15 -4.61 -8.38 -14.16
CA GLN A 15 -5.47 -7.21 -14.40
C GLN A 15 -6.53 -7.01 -13.32
N LEU A 16 -6.67 -7.97 -12.39
CA LEU A 16 -7.62 -7.86 -11.29
C LEU A 16 -6.97 -7.10 -10.15
N MET A 17 -7.69 -6.12 -9.61
CA MET A 17 -7.27 -5.36 -8.44
C MET A 17 -8.45 -5.23 -7.48
N GLY A 18 -8.16 -5.39 -6.19
CA GLY A 18 -9.11 -5.27 -5.08
C GLY A 18 -8.48 -4.53 -3.91
N SER A 19 -9.34 -3.95 -3.07
CA SER A 19 -8.96 -3.25 -1.84
C SER A 19 -9.91 -3.64 -0.74
N ASP A 20 -9.36 -4.02 0.42
CA ASP A 20 -10.14 -4.43 1.59
C ASP A 20 -9.64 -3.73 2.85
N LEU A 21 -10.53 -3.58 3.83
CA LEU A 21 -10.18 -3.20 5.20
C LEU A 21 -9.81 -4.45 5.99
N ALA A 22 -8.56 -4.55 6.41
CA ALA A 22 -8.07 -5.62 7.26
C ALA A 22 -8.27 -5.29 8.75
N ALA A 23 -7.55 -6.02 9.61
CA ALA A 23 -7.60 -5.87 11.05
C ALA A 23 -7.29 -4.42 11.51
N PRO A 24 -7.84 -3.99 12.67
CA PRO A 24 -7.46 -2.74 13.29
C PRO A 24 -5.95 -2.69 13.58
N TRP A 25 -5.39 -1.49 13.59
CA TRP A 25 -4.04 -1.26 14.11
C TRP A 25 -4.01 -1.58 15.61
N VAL A 26 -3.01 -2.34 16.05
CA VAL A 26 -2.84 -2.59 17.50
C VAL A 26 -2.12 -1.40 18.15
N PRO A 27 -2.38 -1.09 19.44
CA PRO A 27 -1.88 0.14 20.08
C PRO A 27 -0.36 0.31 20.10
N GLN A 28 0.40 -0.78 19.98
CA GLN A 28 1.87 -0.80 20.05
C GLN A 28 2.52 -1.05 18.68
N GLU A 29 1.73 -1.15 17.61
CA GLU A 29 2.25 -1.37 16.27
C GLU A 29 2.63 -0.05 15.61
N GLN A 30 3.86 0.03 15.11
CA GLN A 30 4.28 1.13 14.27
C GLN A 30 3.51 1.07 12.95
N ARG A 31 2.71 2.10 12.68
CA ARG A 31 1.99 2.23 11.40
C ARG A 31 3.03 2.35 10.28
N GLN A 32 3.05 1.36 9.40
CA GLN A 32 3.90 1.34 8.21
C GLN A 32 3.13 0.82 7.01
N SER A 33 3.47 1.35 5.83
CA SER A 33 2.98 0.85 4.55
C SER A 33 4.03 -0.05 3.93
N LYS A 34 3.66 -1.30 3.61
CA LYS A 34 4.53 -2.24 2.91
C LYS A 34 3.86 -2.66 1.61
N MET A 35 4.57 -2.50 0.50
CA MET A 35 4.09 -2.88 -0.84
C MET A 35 5.08 -3.85 -1.48
N VAL A 36 4.56 -4.88 -2.15
CA VAL A 36 5.35 -5.88 -2.86
C VAL A 36 4.79 -5.97 -4.28
N PHE A 37 5.64 -5.72 -5.27
CA PHE A 37 5.30 -5.83 -6.68
C PHE A 37 6.08 -7.01 -7.27
N ILE A 38 5.39 -7.89 -7.98
CA ILE A 38 5.96 -9.08 -8.63
C ILE A 38 5.60 -9.01 -10.11
N GLY A 39 6.61 -9.05 -10.97
CA GLY A 39 6.45 -8.93 -12.41
C GLY A 39 7.78 -9.00 -13.14
N ILE A 40 7.72 -9.15 -14.47
CA ILE A 40 8.88 -9.16 -15.36
C ILE A 40 9.13 -7.72 -15.81
N ASP A 41 10.39 -7.28 -15.80
CA ASP A 41 10.83 -5.95 -16.25
C ASP A 41 10.05 -4.77 -15.63
N LEU A 42 9.78 -4.86 -14.32
CA LEU A 42 9.05 -3.82 -13.61
C LEU A 42 9.84 -2.50 -13.57
N PRO A 43 9.23 -1.36 -13.98
CA PRO A 43 9.88 -0.05 -13.94
C PRO A 43 9.89 0.50 -12.51
N ARG A 44 10.87 0.04 -11.71
CA ARG A 44 10.99 0.36 -10.29
C ARG A 44 10.96 1.86 -10.00
N ASP A 45 11.67 2.66 -10.79
CA ASP A 45 11.82 4.09 -10.52
C ASP A 45 10.49 4.83 -10.64
N ILE A 46 9.67 4.47 -11.63
CA ILE A 46 8.32 5.01 -11.81
C ILE A 46 7.45 4.66 -10.61
N LEU A 47 7.51 3.41 -10.15
CA LEU A 47 6.74 2.96 -8.98
C LEU A 47 7.16 3.73 -7.72
N VAL A 48 8.47 3.85 -7.46
CA VAL A 48 8.97 4.56 -6.28
C VAL A 48 8.62 6.04 -6.34
N GLN A 49 8.80 6.70 -7.48
CA GLN A 49 8.43 8.10 -7.67
C GLN A 49 6.92 8.32 -7.46
N GLY A 50 6.08 7.44 -7.99
CA GLY A 50 4.63 7.50 -7.76
C GLY A 50 4.26 7.36 -6.29
N LEU A 51 4.91 6.45 -5.55
CA LEU A 51 4.66 6.28 -4.11
C LEU A 51 5.15 7.47 -3.28
N GLN A 52 6.25 8.12 -3.66
CA GLN A 52 6.75 9.31 -2.97
C GLN A 52 5.76 10.48 -3.03
N GLN A 53 4.97 10.57 -4.10
CA GLN A 53 3.92 11.60 -4.24
C GLN A 53 2.75 11.40 -3.27
N CYS A 54 2.61 10.21 -2.66
CA CYS A 54 1.59 9.95 -1.65
C CYS A 54 1.96 10.46 -0.25
N LEU A 55 3.19 10.95 -0.06
CA LEU A 55 3.60 11.55 1.20
C LEU A 55 2.86 12.89 1.37
N THR A 56 2.09 13.00 2.45
CA THR A 56 1.52 14.30 2.86
C THR A 56 2.56 15.08 3.64
N THR A 57 2.70 16.37 3.32
CA THR A 57 3.46 17.33 4.12
C THR A 57 2.69 17.74 5.37
#